data_AF-A0AAE3UGP4-F1
#
_entry.id   AF-A0AAE3UGP4-F1
#
_cell.length_a   1.000
_cell.length_b   1.000
_cell.length_c   1.000
_cell.angle_alpha   90.00
_cell.angle_beta   90.00
_cell.angle_gamma   90.00
#
_symmetry.space_group_name_H-M   'P 1'
#
loop_
_entity.id
_entity.type
_entity.pdbx_description
1 polymer ?
#
loop_
_entity_poly.entity_id
_entity_poly.type
_entity_poly.pdbx_seq_one_letter_code
_entity_poly.pdbx_strand_id
1 'polypeptide(L)' 'MFKLLIKLFCVFLFIISGILFFFYLKTYNLPYNSEGRYFDPEHDVVHHEQVVIPYLVISIFLFIVSVVLFIFQAKLDKK' A
#
# COMPACT_ATOMS: atom_id res chain seq x y z
N MET A 1 -19.84 19.46 -1.74
CA MET A 1 -19.26 18.60 -2.80
C MET A 1 -17.76 18.36 -2.61
N PHE A 2 -16.92 19.41 -2.56
CA PHE A 2 -15.45 19.28 -2.42
C PHE A 2 -14.99 18.45 -1.20
N LYS A 3 -15.58 18.68 -0.01
CA LYS A 3 -15.28 17.92 1.22
C LYS A 3 -15.57 16.42 1.10
N LEU A 4 -16.63 16.05 0.37
CA LEU A 4 -16.99 14.65 0.12
C LEU A 4 -15.98 13.98 -0.82
N LEU A 5 -15.52 14.69 -1.85
CA LEU A 5 -14.50 14.18 -2.76
C LEU A 5 -13.18 13.89 -2.03
N ILE A 6 -12.75 14.75 -1.11
CA ILE A 6 -11.55 14.51 -0.29
C ILE A 6 -11.72 13.26 0.59
N LYS A 7 -12.88 13.08 1.24
CA LYS A 7 -13.16 11.89 2.05
C LYS A 7 -13.08 10.61 1.22
N LEU A 8 -13.75 10.58 0.07
CA LEU A 8 -13.74 9.44 -0.83
C LEU A 8 -12.32 9.13 -1.33
N PHE A 9 -11.56 10.16 -1.67
CA PHE A 9 -10.17 10.00 -2.09
C PHE A 9 -9.28 9.48 -0.95
N CYS A 10 -9.43 9.95 0.29
CA CYS A 10 -8.69 9.42 1.44
C CYS A 10 -8.95 7.92 1.65
N VAL A 11 -10.23 7.52 1.60
CA VAL A 11 -10.65 6.11 1.72
C VAL A 11 -10.04 5.28 0.59
N PHE A 12 -10.10 5.78 -0.64
CA PHE A 12 -9.49 5.13 -1.80
C PHE A 12 -7.99 4.91 -1.63
N LEU A 13 -7.24 5.96 -1.23
CA LEU A 13 -5.80 5.84 -0.96
C LEU A 13 -5.49 4.86 0.17
N PHE A 14 -6.33 4.83 1.21
CA PHE A 14 -6.19 3.89 2.32
C PHE A 14 -6.40 2.44 1.88
N ILE A 15 -7.41 2.18 1.05
CA ILE A 15 -7.67 0.86 0.48
C ILE A 15 -6.49 0.40 -0.39
N ILE A 16 -5.99 1.26 -1.29
CA ILE A 16 -4.84 0.91 -2.14
C ILE A 16 -3.59 0.63 -1.29
N SER A 17 -3.32 1.47 -0.29
CA SER A 17 -2.21 1.26 0.64
C SER A 17 -2.31 -0.11 1.33
N GLY A 18 -3.50 -0.49 1.80
CA GLY A 18 -3.75 -1.79 2.41
C GLY A 18 -3.57 -2.96 1.43
N ILE A 19 -4.03 -2.83 0.19
CA ILE A 19 -3.83 -3.85 -0.86
C ILE A 19 -2.33 -4.04 -1.13
N LEU A 20 -1.57 -2.96 -1.31
CA LEU A 20 -0.13 -3.04 -1.54
C LEU A 20 0.61 -3.63 -0.35
N PHE A 21 0.20 -3.28 0.87
CA PHE A 21 0.77 -3.85 2.09
C PHE A 21 0.48 -5.36 2.20
N PHE A 22 -0.73 -5.78 1.82
CA PHE A 22 -1.09 -7.19 1.76
C PHE A 22 -0.22 -7.95 0.76
N PHE A 23 0.00 -7.41 -0.45
CA PHE A 23 0.92 -8.01 -1.42
C PHE A 23 2.35 -8.06 -0.90
N TYR A 24 2.84 -7.00 -0.23
CA TYR A 24 4.14 -7.02 0.43
C TYR A 24 4.23 -8.17 1.44
N LEU A 25 3.25 -8.32 2.34
CA LEU A 25 3.24 -9.42 3.32
C LEU A 25 3.15 -10.79 2.66
N LYS A 26 2.33 -10.93 1.61
CA LYS A 26 2.22 -12.20 0.87
C LYS A 26 3.57 -12.57 0.27
N THR A 27 4.24 -11.65 -0.44
CA THR A 27 5.49 -11.94 -1.12
C THR A 27 6.68 -12.07 -0.16
N TYR A 28 6.76 -11.22 0.87
CA TYR A 28 7.88 -11.23 1.83
C TYR A 28 7.95 -12.53 2.65
N ASN A 29 6.81 -13.17 2.90
CA ASN A 29 6.75 -14.45 3.62
C ASN A 29 7.00 -15.68 2.73
N LEU A 30 7.22 -15.50 1.42
CA LEU A 30 7.53 -16.62 0.53
C LEU A 30 8.98 -17.09 0.71
N PRO A 31 9.29 -18.36 0.40
CA PRO A 31 10.66 -18.86 0.34
C PRO A 31 11.53 -17.99 -0.57
N TYR A 32 12.60 -17.43 0.01
CA TYR A 32 13.58 -16.62 -0.68
C TYR A 32 14.85 -17.45 -0.95
N ASN A 33 15.30 -17.47 -2.20
CA ASN A 33 16.49 -18.22 -2.59
C ASN A 33 17.75 -17.35 -2.69
N SER A 34 18.92 -17.97 -2.85
CA SER A 34 20.20 -17.28 -3.02
C SER A 34 20.33 -16.45 -4.29
N GLU A 35 19.37 -16.52 -5.22
CA GLU A 35 19.34 -15.76 -6.47
C GLU A 35 18.50 -14.47 -6.40
N GLY A 36 17.98 -14.11 -5.21
CA GLY A 36 17.18 -12.90 -5.05
C GLY A 36 15.72 -13.05 -5.51
N ARG A 37 15.16 -14.26 -5.42
CA ARG A 37 13.82 -14.58 -5.91
C ARG A 37 12.96 -15.18 -4.80
N TYR A 38 11.70 -14.77 -4.78
CA TYR A 38 10.65 -15.34 -3.96
C TYR A 38 9.84 -16.32 -4.81
N PHE A 39 9.64 -17.54 -4.31
CA PHE A 39 8.89 -18.58 -5.01
C PHE A 39 7.50 -18.76 -4.38
N ASP A 40 6.44 -18.61 -5.17
CA ASP A 40 5.06 -18.92 -4.77
C ASP A 40 4.73 -20.36 -5.22
N PRO A 41 4.83 -21.37 -4.34
CA PRO A 41 4.59 -22.77 -4.70
C PRO A 41 3.13 -23.07 -5.01
N GLU A 42 2.19 -22.22 -4.57
CA GLU A 42 0.76 -22.41 -4.83
C GLU A 42 0.38 -22.00 -6.26
N HIS A 43 1.07 -20.98 -6.80
CA HIS A 43 0.73 -20.37 -8.09
C HIS A 43 1.79 -20.63 -9.17
N ASP A 44 2.89 -21.29 -8.84
CA ASP A 44 4.07 -21.51 -9.71
C ASP A 44 4.61 -20.18 -10.28
N VAL A 45 4.61 -19.13 -9.44
CA VAL A 45 5.07 -17.78 -9.80
C VAL A 45 6.38 -17.46 -9.10
N VAL A 46 7.31 -16.88 -9.87
CA VAL A 46 8.58 -16.35 -9.35
C VAL A 46 8.46 -14.82 -9.24
N HIS A 47 8.65 -14.29 -8.05
CA HIS A 47 8.70 -12.85 -7.81
C HIS A 47 10.15 -12.39 -7.60
N HIS A 48 10.56 -11.35 -8.31
CA HIS A 48 11.84 -10.71 -8.07
C HIS A 48 11.80 -9.85 -6.81
N GLU A 49 12.86 -9.87 -6.01
CA GLU A 49 13.00 -9.04 -4.82
C GLU A 49 12.79 -7.53 -5.09
N GLN A 50 13.20 -7.09 -6.28
CA GLN A 50 13.02 -5.71 -6.74
C GLN A 50 11.57 -5.24 -6.72
N VAL A 51 10.59 -6.14 -6.71
CA VAL A 51 9.15 -5.83 -6.69
C VAL A 51 8.61 -5.70 -5.25
N VAL A 52 9.27 -6.33 -4.27
CA VAL A 52 8.81 -6.37 -2.87
C VAL A 52 9.00 -5.02 -2.18
N ILE A 53 10.17 -4.40 -2.34
CA ILE A 53 10.49 -3.11 -1.71
C ILE A 53 9.55 -1.99 -2.20
N PRO A 54 9.26 -1.86 -3.51
CA PRO A 54 8.28 -0.90 -4.01
C PRO A 54 6.88 -1.05 -3.40
N TYR A 55 6.38 -2.28 -3.16
CA TYR A 55 5.09 -2.47 -2.52
C TYR A 55 5.04 -1.85 -1.12
N LEU A 56 6.09 -2.06 -0.32
CA LEU A 56 6.20 -1.46 1.01
C LEU A 56 6.30 0.07 0.94
N VAL A 57 7.22 0.58 0.12
CA VAL A 57 7.50 2.02 0.02
C VAL A 57 6.27 2.79 -0.46
N ILE A 58 5.62 2.31 -1.53
CA ILE A 58 4.41 2.94 -2.07
C ILE A 58 3.26 2.83 -1.06
N SER A 59 3.09 1.67 -0.41
CA SER A 59 2.05 1.50 0.61
C SER A 59 2.19 2.51 1.76
N ILE A 60 3.39 2.65 2.33
CA ILE A 60 3.67 3.61 3.41
C ILE A 60 3.44 5.05 2.92
N PHE A 61 3.92 5.39 1.72
CA PHE A 61 3.74 6.72 1.15
C PHE A 61 2.24 7.07 1.02
N LEU A 62 1.44 6.18 0.45
CA LEU A 62 -0.01 6.38 0.29
C LEU A 62 -0.73 6.47 1.64
N PHE A 63 -0.30 5.68 2.62
CA PHE A 63 -0.83 5.76 3.99
C PHE A 63 -0.57 7.14 4.61
N ILE A 64 0.67 7.64 4.52
CA ILE A 64 1.05 8.97 5.03
C ILE A 64 0.22 10.05 4.34
N VAL A 65 0.10 10.01 3.01
CA VAL A 65 -0.72 10.97 2.24
C VAL A 65 -2.18 10.92 2.70
N SER A 66 -2.74 9.72 2.89
CA SER A 66 -4.12 9.56 3.39
C SER A 66 -4.30 10.16 4.79
N VAL A 67 -3.36 9.94 5.72
CA VAL A 67 -3.37 10.53 7.06
C VAL A 67 -3.29 12.06 7.01
N VAL A 68 -2.39 12.61 6.19
CA VAL A 68 -2.23 14.07 6.04
C VAL A 68 -3.52 14.70 5.49
N LEU A 69 -4.12 14.09 4.47
CA LEU A 69 -5.39 14.57 3.90
C LEU A 69 -6.54 14.47 4.90
N PHE A 70 -6.62 13.40 5.69
CA PHE A 70 -7.61 13.24 6.74
C PHE A 70 -7.50 14.33 7.81
N ILE A 71 -6.27 14.62 8.28
CA ILE A 71 -6.02 15.71 9.24
C ILE A 71 -6.41 17.06 8.64
N PHE A 72 -6.05 17.32 7.37
CA PHE A 72 -6.39 18.56 6.69
C PHE A 72 -7.90 18.74 6.55
N GLN A 73 -8.60 17.69 6.13
CA GLN A 73 -10.05 17.67 6.02
C GLN A 73 -10.73 17.89 7.39
N ALA A 74 -10.23 17.26 8.46
CA ALA A 74 -10.74 17.49 9.81
C ALA A 74 -10.58 18.96 10.27
N LYS A 75 -9.51 19.65 9.83
CA LYS A 75 -9.35 21.10 10.08
C LYS A 75 -10.34 21.95 9.26
N LEU A 76 -10.62 21.58 8.02
CA LEU A 76 -11.62 22.26 7.18
C LEU A 76 -13.06 22.06 7.68
N ASP A 77 -13.33 20.99 8.41
CA ASP A 77 -14.65 20.73 8.99
C ASP A 77 -14.90 21.51 10.29
N LYS A 78 -13.85 22.04 10.92
CA LYS A 78 -13.92 22.90 12.12
C LYS A 78 -14.07 24.40 11.80
N LYS A 79 -13.90 24.80 10.53
CA LYS A 79 -14.14 26.17 10.05
C LYS A 79 -15.49 26.25 9.36
#